data_AF-A0A2G4H060-F1
#
_entry.id   AF-A0A2G4H060-F1
#
_cell.length_a   1.000
_cell.length_b   1.000
_cell.length_c   1.000
_cell.angle_alpha   90.00
_cell.angle_beta   90.00
_cell.angle_gamma   90.00
#
_symmetry.space_group_name_H-M   'P 1'
#
loop_
_entity.id
_entity.type
_entity.pdbx_description
1 polymer ?
#
loop_
_entity_poly.entity_id
_entity_poly.type
_entity_poly.pdbx_seq_one_letter_code
_entity_poly.pdbx_strand_id
1 'polypeptide(L)'
;MPTELTEDDARAYGVVQAFSLLLSGGALTAAALMSYRGGEVFLGLVPDPYDRVVWVGVGMGIPTALCGAVIATLATMNRRWDFLRIAATVLLVGNLAVPAAWGVLWLIRHG
;
A
#
# COMPACT_ATOMS: atom_id res chain seq x y z
N MET A 1 2.39 -38.02 -1.91
CA MET A 1 3.79 -37.89 -1.46
C MET A 1 3.89 -36.56 -0.71
N PRO A 2 4.38 -36.52 0.54
CA PRO A 2 4.69 -35.25 1.17
C PRO A 2 5.97 -34.75 0.51
N THR A 3 5.86 -33.69 -0.28
CA THR A 3 7.02 -32.96 -0.80
C THR A 3 7.70 -32.29 0.38
N GLU A 4 8.78 -32.90 0.87
CA GLU A 4 9.79 -32.19 1.66
C GLU A 4 10.28 -31.02 0.80
N LEU A 5 9.79 -29.82 1.08
CA LEU A 5 10.42 -28.59 0.61
C LEU A 5 11.85 -28.64 1.13
N THR A 6 12.81 -28.79 0.22
CA THR A 6 14.23 -28.68 0.55
C THR A 6 14.48 -27.32 1.22
N GLU A 7 15.41 -27.26 2.15
CA GLU A 7 15.73 -26.04 2.91
C GLU A 7 16.04 -24.83 2.00
N ASP A 8 16.55 -25.10 0.79
CA ASP A 8 16.77 -24.13 -0.28
C ASP A 8 15.49 -23.48 -0.82
N ASP A 9 14.41 -24.26 -1.00
CA ASP A 9 13.12 -23.71 -1.44
C ASP A 9 12.56 -22.77 -0.37
N ALA A 10 12.60 -23.19 0.91
CA ALA A 10 12.13 -22.36 2.01
C ALA A 10 12.89 -21.02 2.11
N ARG A 11 14.20 -21.04 1.84
CA ARG A 11 15.04 -19.83 1.80
C ARG A 11 14.71 -18.94 0.59
N ALA A 12 14.55 -19.52 -0.59
CA ALA A 12 14.18 -18.78 -1.81
C ALA A 12 12.81 -18.10 -1.66
N TYR A 13 11.81 -18.81 -1.13
CA TYR A 13 10.50 -18.23 -0.82
C TYR A 13 10.59 -17.08 0.19
N GLY A 14 11.45 -17.19 1.21
CA GLY A 14 11.68 -16.11 2.17
C GLY A 14 12.27 -14.84 1.55
N VAL A 15 13.22 -14.98 0.62
CA VAL A 15 13.85 -13.84 -0.07
C VAL A 15 12.85 -13.11 -0.97
N VAL A 16 12.09 -13.86 -1.79
CA VAL A 16 11.07 -13.28 -2.67
C VAL A 16 10.03 -12.53 -1.84
N GLN A 17 9.60 -13.09 -0.71
CA GLN A 17 8.64 -12.45 0.17
C GLN A 17 9.20 -11.16 0.79
N ALA A 18 10.44 -11.16 1.29
CA ALA A 18 11.07 -9.95 1.81
C ALA A 18 11.13 -8.85 0.74
N PHE A 19 11.46 -9.19 -0.50
CA PHE A 19 11.45 -8.26 -1.62
C PHE A 19 10.03 -7.74 -1.92
N SER A 20 9.02 -8.61 -1.94
CA SER A 20 7.61 -8.20 -2.08
C SER A 20 7.18 -7.22 -1.00
N LEU A 21 7.59 -7.43 0.26
CA LEU A 21 7.27 -6.51 1.35
C LEU A 21 7.97 -5.16 1.18
N LEU A 22 9.20 -5.14 0.69
CA LEU A 22 9.89 -3.89 0.34
C LEU A 22 9.15 -3.14 -0.77
N LEU A 23 8.69 -3.85 -1.82
CA LEU A 23 7.88 -3.24 -2.88
C LEU A 23 6.56 -2.68 -2.35
N SER A 24 5.88 -3.41 -1.47
CA SER A 24 4.63 -2.96 -0.84
C SER A 24 4.85 -1.73 0.06
N GLY A 25 5.95 -1.69 0.82
CA GLY A 25 6.34 -0.51 1.60
C GLY A 25 6.73 0.69 0.73
N GLY A 26 7.43 0.45 -0.38
CA GLY A 26 7.73 1.50 -1.36
C GLY A 26 6.47 2.07 -2.00
N ALA A 27 5.52 1.20 -2.38
CA ALA A 27 4.22 1.61 -2.90
C ALA A 27 3.44 2.46 -1.89
N LEU A 28 3.39 2.04 -0.63
CA LEU A 28 2.76 2.81 0.44
C LEU A 28 3.40 4.20 0.59
N THR A 29 4.73 4.26 0.61
CA THR A 29 5.47 5.53 0.76
C THR A 29 5.19 6.48 -0.41
N ALA A 30 5.25 5.99 -1.64
CA ALA A 30 4.95 6.77 -2.83
C ALA A 30 3.49 7.25 -2.84
N ALA A 31 2.55 6.35 -2.54
CA ALA A 31 1.13 6.67 -2.47
C ALA A 31 0.82 7.72 -1.39
N ALA A 32 1.46 7.62 -0.22
CA ALA A 32 1.32 8.59 0.87
C ALA A 32 1.83 9.98 0.47
N LEU A 33 3.00 10.06 -0.17
CA LEU A 33 3.57 11.33 -0.63
C LEU A 33 2.70 12.02 -1.68
N MET A 34 2.19 11.26 -2.66
CA MET A 34 1.27 11.80 -3.68
C MET A 34 -0.06 12.22 -3.05
N SER A 35 -0.58 11.43 -2.11
CA SER A 35 -1.86 11.70 -1.44
C SER A 35 -1.77 12.88 -0.48
N TYR A 36 -0.64 13.08 0.21
CA TYR A 36 -0.44 14.21 1.12
C TYR A 36 -0.59 15.54 0.38
N ARG A 37 0.16 15.71 -0.72
CA ARG A 37 0.08 16.93 -1.54
C ARG A 37 -1.29 17.09 -2.18
N GLY A 38 -1.88 15.99 -2.66
CA GLY A 38 -3.24 16.00 -3.21
C GLY A 38 -4.30 16.41 -2.19
N GLY A 39 -4.16 15.95 -0.95
CA GLY A 39 -5.08 16.26 0.15
C GLY A 39 -5.04 17.72 0.58
N GLU A 40 -3.84 18.33 0.66
CA GLU A 40 -3.69 19.76 0.98
C GLU A 40 -4.42 20.64 -0.03
N VAL A 41 -4.28 20.33 -1.32
CA VAL A 41 -4.99 21.03 -2.40
C VAL A 41 -6.49 20.74 -2.33
N PHE A 42 -6.89 19.48 -2.11
CA PHE A 42 -8.30 19.09 -2.05
C PHE A 42 -9.08 19.79 -0.92
N LEU A 43 -8.42 20.06 0.21
CA LEU A 43 -8.98 20.80 1.34
C LEU A 43 -8.89 22.33 1.16
N GLY A 44 -8.30 22.82 0.08
CA GLY A 44 -8.14 24.25 -0.19
C GLY A 44 -7.04 24.93 0.63
N LEU A 45 -6.12 24.17 1.22
CA LEU A 45 -5.00 24.70 2.01
C LEU A 45 -3.88 25.27 1.12
N VAL A 46 -3.76 24.76 -0.11
CA VAL A 46 -2.75 25.17 -1.10
C VAL A 46 -3.44 25.45 -2.44
N PRO A 47 -3.11 26.55 -3.14
CA PRO A 47 -3.71 26.86 -4.44
C PRO A 47 -3.20 25.92 -5.54
N ASP A 48 -4.12 25.28 -6.25
CA ASP A 48 -3.88 24.59 -7.52
C ASP A 48 -5.07 24.84 -8.46
N PRO A 49 -4.98 25.80 -9.40
CA PRO A 49 -6.12 26.21 -10.22
C PRO A 49 -6.62 25.13 -11.18
N TYR A 50 -5.89 24.02 -11.33
CA TYR A 50 -6.22 22.94 -12.24
C TYR A 50 -6.40 21.58 -11.53
N ASP A 51 -6.38 21.55 -10.18
CA ASP A 51 -6.48 20.33 -9.37
C ASP A 51 -5.52 19.19 -9.83
N ARG A 52 -4.40 19.54 -10.45
CA ARG A 52 -3.44 18.57 -11.00
C ARG A 52 -2.86 17.70 -9.90
N VAL A 53 -2.57 18.30 -8.75
CA VAL A 53 -1.99 17.61 -7.60
C VAL A 53 -3.03 16.69 -6.94
N VAL A 54 -4.32 17.10 -6.91
CA VAL A 54 -5.43 16.23 -6.50
C VAL A 54 -5.53 15.02 -7.41
N TRP A 55 -5.48 15.24 -8.74
CA TRP A 55 -5.48 14.16 -9.73
C TRP A 55 -4.27 13.24 -9.61
N VAL A 56 -3.10 13.74 -9.27
CA VAL A 56 -1.93 12.90 -8.97
C VAL A 56 -2.17 12.06 -7.71
N GLY A 57 -2.70 12.68 -6.66
CA GLY A 57 -3.03 12.00 -5.40
C GLY A 57 -4.09 10.90 -5.56
N VAL A 58 -5.18 11.18 -6.26
CA VAL A 58 -6.29 10.24 -6.47
C VAL A 58 -5.97 9.26 -7.61
N GLY A 59 -5.58 9.78 -8.77
CA GLY A 59 -5.38 9.02 -10.00
C GLY A 59 -4.12 8.16 -10.03
N MET A 60 -3.08 8.51 -9.26
CA MET A 60 -1.89 7.66 -9.11
C MET A 60 -1.71 7.13 -7.68
N GLY A 61 -2.00 7.92 -6.65
CA GLY A 61 -1.83 7.50 -5.26
C GLY A 61 -2.73 6.32 -4.87
N ILE A 62 -4.03 6.35 -5.19
CA ILE A 62 -4.94 5.24 -4.86
C ILE A 62 -4.55 3.93 -5.59
N PRO A 63 -4.33 3.90 -6.92
CA PRO A 63 -3.89 2.67 -7.59
C PRO A 63 -2.56 2.14 -7.06
N THR A 64 -1.61 3.02 -6.74
CA THR A 64 -0.32 2.62 -6.16
C THR A 64 -0.50 1.95 -4.81
N ALA A 65 -1.33 2.54 -3.93
CA ALA A 65 -1.65 1.94 -2.64
C ALA A 65 -2.36 0.59 -2.79
N LEU A 66 -3.35 0.49 -3.68
CA LEU A 66 -4.04 -0.78 -3.94
C LEU A 66 -3.08 -1.86 -4.45
N CYS A 67 -2.13 -1.50 -5.31
CA CYS A 67 -1.07 -2.42 -5.74
C CYS A 67 -0.24 -2.92 -4.55
N GLY A 68 0.19 -2.01 -3.66
CA GLY A 68 0.91 -2.36 -2.43
C GLY A 68 0.10 -3.30 -1.52
N ALA A 69 -1.22 -3.09 -1.40
CA ALA A 69 -2.13 -3.96 -0.66
C ALA A 69 -2.23 -5.37 -1.28
N VAL A 70 -2.31 -5.48 -2.61
CA VAL A 70 -2.33 -6.78 -3.30
C VAL A 70 -1.02 -7.54 -3.05
N ILE A 71 0.12 -6.87 -3.20
CA ILE A 71 1.44 -7.48 -2.95
C ILE A 71 1.54 -7.97 -1.50
N ALA A 72 1.11 -7.16 -0.53
CA ALA A 72 1.08 -7.55 0.87
C ALA A 72 0.15 -8.75 1.12
N THR A 73 -1.02 -8.77 0.48
CA THR A 73 -1.98 -9.88 0.60
C THR A 73 -1.38 -11.17 0.08
N LEU A 74 -0.80 -11.16 -1.12
CA LEU A 74 -0.13 -12.33 -1.70
C LEU A 74 1.02 -12.81 -0.81
N ALA A 75 1.77 -11.88 -0.20
CA ALA A 75 2.82 -12.20 0.76
C ALA A 75 2.29 -12.83 2.07
N THR A 76 1.00 -12.73 2.40
CA THR A 76 0.41 -13.36 3.61
C THR A 76 -0.18 -14.76 3.38
N MET A 77 -0.47 -15.13 2.13
CA MET A 77 -1.20 -16.37 1.83
C MET A 77 -0.38 -17.62 2.19
N ASN A 78 -1.03 -18.63 2.78
CA ASN A 78 -0.48 -19.96 3.10
C ASN A 78 0.69 -20.04 4.10
N ARG A 79 0.97 -19.00 4.89
CA ARG A 79 2.06 -19.02 5.88
C ARG A 79 1.54 -19.01 7.33
N ARG A 80 2.28 -19.61 8.28
CA ARG A 80 1.98 -19.46 9.72
C ARG A 80 2.25 -18.02 10.17
N TRP A 81 1.78 -17.64 11.37
CA TRP A 81 2.09 -16.33 11.95
C TRP A 81 3.58 -16.23 12.30
N ASP A 82 4.35 -15.70 11.36
CA ASP A 82 5.76 -15.33 11.50
C ASP A 82 5.94 -13.82 11.33
N PHE A 83 7.15 -13.30 11.60
CA PHE A 83 7.45 -11.87 11.52
C PHE A 83 7.12 -11.26 10.15
N LEU A 84 7.34 -12.01 9.06
CA LEU A 84 7.03 -11.56 7.70
C LEU A 84 5.53 -11.42 7.49
N ARG A 85 4.71 -12.34 7.99
CA ARG A 85 3.24 -12.23 7.93
C ARG A 85 2.72 -11.04 8.74
N ILE A 86 3.32 -10.73 9.89
CA ILE A 86 2.98 -9.53 10.67
C ILE A 86 3.30 -8.27 9.85
N ALA A 87 4.51 -8.17 9.31
CA ALA A 87 4.91 -7.02 8.48
C ALA A 87 3.99 -6.85 7.25
N ALA A 88 3.65 -7.95 6.59
CA ALA A 88 2.71 -7.97 5.47
C ALA A 88 1.31 -7.47 5.88
N THR A 89 0.82 -7.88 7.05
CA THR A 89 -0.48 -7.43 7.56
C THR A 89 -0.47 -5.93 7.85
N VAL A 90 0.60 -5.41 8.46
CA VAL A 90 0.76 -3.97 8.71
C VAL A 90 0.80 -3.19 7.40
N LEU A 91 1.55 -3.67 6.42
CA LEU A 91 1.65 -3.05 5.09
C LEU A 91 0.32 -3.10 4.33
N LEU A 92 -0.43 -4.19 4.43
CA LEU A 92 -1.78 -4.30 3.87
C LEU A 92 -2.69 -3.22 4.45
N VAL A 93 -2.75 -3.12 5.77
CA VAL A 93 -3.59 -2.13 6.45
C VAL A 93 -3.15 -0.70 6.10
N GLY A 94 -1.84 -0.43 6.08
CA GLY A 94 -1.30 0.87 5.71
C GLY A 94 -1.66 1.27 4.27
N ASN A 95 -1.54 0.34 3.32
CA ASN A 95 -1.93 0.57 1.93
C ASN A 95 -3.44 0.80 1.79
N LEU A 96 -4.29 0.08 2.53
CA LEU A 96 -5.73 0.30 2.52
C LEU A 96 -6.16 1.59 3.24
N ALA A 97 -5.34 2.12 4.14
CA ALA A 97 -5.62 3.39 4.80
C ALA A 97 -5.59 4.58 3.83
N VAL A 98 -4.81 4.51 2.74
CA VAL A 98 -4.74 5.59 1.74
C VAL A 98 -6.08 5.85 1.04
N PRO A 99 -6.74 4.86 0.39
CA PRO A 99 -8.06 5.08 -0.20
C PRO A 99 -9.12 5.42 0.86
N ALA A 100 -9.03 4.84 2.06
CA ALA A 100 -9.94 5.18 3.16
C ALA A 100 -9.81 6.66 3.57
N ALA A 101 -8.59 7.18 3.67
CA ALA A 101 -8.33 8.58 3.98
C ALA A 101 -8.92 9.51 2.91
N TRP A 102 -8.80 9.17 1.63
CA TRP A 102 -9.49 9.90 0.55
C TRP A 102 -11.02 9.88 0.69
N GLY A 103 -11.60 8.75 1.12
CA GLY A 103 -13.03 8.68 1.46
C GLY A 103 -13.42 9.64 2.58
N VAL A 104 -12.61 9.73 3.64
CA VAL A 104 -12.84 10.68 4.76
C VAL A 104 -12.71 12.12 4.28
N LEU A 105 -11.67 12.45 3.51
CA LEU A 105 -11.50 13.79 2.93
C LEU A 105 -12.71 14.18 2.07
N TRP A 106 -13.20 13.26 1.24
CA TRP A 106 -14.38 13.48 0.42
C TRP A 106 -15.62 13.79 1.25
N LEU A 107 -15.84 13.03 2.34
CA LEU A 107 -16.93 13.28 3.28
C LEU A 107 -16.80 14.65 3.96
N ILE A 108 -15.60 15.07 4.37
CA ILE A 108 -15.36 16.38 4.98
C ILE A 108 -15.69 17.53 4.02
N ARG A 109 -15.43 17.35 2.72
CA ARG A 109 -15.68 18.41 1.73
C ARG A 109 -17.16 18.55 1.34
N HIS A 110 -17.95 17.48 1.46
CA HIS A 110 -19.34 17.43 0.98
C HIS A 110 -20.39 17.27 2.08
N GLY A 111 -19.98 17.07 3.34
CA GLY A 111 -20.83 17.09 4.53
C GLY A 111 -20.78 18.45 5.23
#